data_AF-A0A3A4P1B5-F1
#
_entry.id   AF-A0A3A4P1B5-F1
#
_cell.length_a   1.000
_cell.length_b   1.000
_cell.length_c   1.000
_cell.angle_alpha   90.00
_cell.angle_beta   90.00
_cell.angle_gamma   90.00
#
_symmetry.space_group_name_H-M   'P 1'
#
loop_
_entity.id
_entity.type
_entity.pdbx_description
1 polymer ?
#
loop_
_entity_poly.entity_id
_entity_poly.type
_entity_poly.pdbx_seq_one_letter_code
_entity_poly.pdbx_strand_id
1 'polypeptide(L)'
;MPLSALAKASIMRWPIEQCFHEGKDQVGMDHYEHRSWPAWHRHMTYVFLALHFLLRLRIRYKKSSGLDLAAGAHLDRVYISFSISPAQ
;
A
#
# COMPACT_ATOMS: atom_id res chain seq x y z
N MET A 1 11.95 -18.84 -16.86
CA MET A 1 11.59 -17.91 -15.77
C MET A 1 12.41 -18.28 -14.53
N PRO A 2 13.29 -17.42 -14.01
CA PRO A 2 14.08 -17.73 -12.81
C PRO A 2 13.19 -17.83 -11.56
N LEU A 3 13.46 -18.80 -10.68
CA LEU A 3 12.67 -19.06 -9.46
C LEU A 3 12.56 -17.82 -8.55
N SER A 4 13.60 -16.99 -8.52
CA SER A 4 13.63 -15.74 -7.76
C SER A 4 12.59 -14.71 -8.23
N ALA A 5 12.22 -14.71 -9.52
CA ALA A 5 11.18 -13.83 -10.04
C ALA A 5 9.79 -14.31 -9.62
N LEU A 6 9.56 -15.63 -9.61
CA LEU A 6 8.30 -16.22 -9.15
C LEU A 6 8.10 -16.03 -7.65
N ALA A 7 9.16 -16.21 -6.86
CA ALA A 7 9.13 -15.96 -5.41
C ALA A 7 8.84 -14.48 -5.09
N LYS A 8 9.41 -13.53 -5.86
CA LYS A 8 9.07 -12.11 -5.72
C LYS A 8 7.61 -11.84 -6.07
N ALA A 9 7.11 -12.42 -7.17
CA ALA A 9 5.73 -12.22 -7.59
C ALA A 9 4.71 -12.75 -6.57
N SER A 10 4.95 -13.93 -5.97
CA SER A 10 4.05 -14.49 -4.95
C SER A 10 4.01 -13.64 -3.68
N ILE A 11 5.15 -13.07 -3.31
CA ILE A 11 5.30 -12.19 -2.16
C ILE A 11 4.56 -10.85 -2.34
N MET A 12 4.48 -10.34 -3.58
CA MET A 12 3.79 -9.07 -3.88
C MET A 12 2.25 -9.10 -3.72
N ARG A 13 1.66 -10.27 -3.45
CA ARG A 13 0.22 -10.38 -3.17
C ARG A 13 -0.18 -9.68 -1.88
N TRP A 14 0.60 -9.85 -0.81
CA TRP A 14 0.23 -9.40 0.54
C TRP A 14 0.13 -7.86 0.68
N PRO A 15 1.04 -7.05 0.09
CA PRO A 15 0.89 -5.59 0.07
C PRO A 15 -0.43 -5.09 -0.53
N ILE A 16 -0.96 -5.80 -1.53
CA ILE A 16 -2.23 -5.43 -2.16
C ILE A 16 -3.39 -5.63 -1.19
N GLU A 17 -3.40 -6.74 -0.46
CA GLU A 17 -4.42 -7.03 0.56
C GLU A 17 -4.37 -6.02 1.70
N GLN A 18 -3.16 -5.63 2.12
CA GLN A 18 -2.97 -4.58 3.12
C GLN A 18 -3.52 -3.23 2.63
N CYS A 19 -3.24 -2.82 1.39
CA CYS A 19 -3.82 -1.60 0.81
C CYS A 19 -5.35 -1.61 0.85
N PHE A 20 -5.99 -2.73 0.52
CA PHE A 20 -7.45 -2.82 0.55
C PHE A 20 -8.00 -2.82 1.97
N HIS A 21 -7.27 -3.40 2.93
CA HIS A 21 -7.64 -3.35 4.34
C HIS A 21 -7.55 -1.91 4.88
N GLU A 22 -6.41 -1.24 4.69
CA GLU A 22 -6.19 0.16 5.05
C GLU A 22 -7.19 1.09 4.34
N GLY A 23 -7.52 0.83 3.07
CA GLY A 23 -8.49 1.64 2.33
C GLY A 23 -9.91 1.60 2.91
N LYS A 24 -10.35 0.45 3.41
CA LYS A 24 -11.63 0.33 4.11
C LYS A 24 -11.58 1.02 5.46
N ASP A 25 -10.56 0.72 6.26
CA ASP A 25 -10.44 1.19 7.64
C ASP A 25 -10.18 2.71 7.75
N GLN A 26 -9.29 3.25 6.93
CA GLN A 26 -8.78 4.62 7.07
C GLN A 26 -9.47 5.63 6.15
N VAL A 27 -9.99 5.19 4.99
CA VAL A 27 -10.51 6.09 3.94
C VAL A 27 -11.98 5.80 3.62
N GLY A 28 -12.60 4.82 4.29
CA GLY A 28 -14.01 4.50 4.11
C GLY A 28 -14.33 3.97 2.71
N MET A 29 -13.44 3.16 2.13
CA MET A 29 -13.61 2.59 0.79
C MET A 29 -14.91 1.77 0.63
N ASP A 30 -15.45 1.22 1.73
CA ASP A 30 -16.72 0.50 1.79
C ASP A 30 -17.89 1.33 2.34
N HIS A 31 -17.62 2.58 2.75
CA HIS A 31 -18.61 3.51 3.31
C HIS A 31 -19.16 4.42 2.21
N TYR A 32 -19.83 3.83 1.22
CA TYR A 32 -20.49 4.60 0.17
C TYR A 32 -21.96 4.23 -0.03
N GLU A 33 -22.81 5.25 -0.16
CA GLU A 33 -24.26 5.07 -0.28
C GLU A 33 -24.76 5.15 -1.74
N HIS A 34 -23.87 5.48 -2.68
CA HIS A 34 -24.26 5.69 -4.07
C HIS A 34 -24.55 4.35 -4.78
N ARG A 35 -25.64 4.29 -5.56
CA ARG A 35 -26.06 3.10 -6.34
C ARG A 35 -25.88 3.26 -7.85
N SER A 36 -25.17 4.30 -8.29
CA SER A 36 -24.88 4.53 -9.71
C SER A 36 -23.41 4.24 -10.03
N TRP A 37 -23.18 3.58 -11.16
CA TRP A 37 -21.84 3.26 -11.65
C TRP A 37 -20.91 4.49 -11.76
N PRO A 38 -21.36 5.65 -12.28
CA PRO A 38 -20.49 6.82 -12.37
C PRO A 38 -20.12 7.42 -11.01
N ALA A 39 -21.02 7.38 -10.03
CA ALA A 39 -20.73 7.85 -8.68
C ALA A 39 -19.70 6.94 -7.98
N TRP A 40 -19.82 5.62 -8.20
CA TRP A 40 -18.85 4.64 -7.71
C TRP A 40 -17.46 4.82 -8.28
N HIS A 41 -17.35 5.03 -9.59
CA HIS A 41 -16.06 5.25 -10.21
C HIS A 41 -15.36 6.52 -9.68
N ARG A 42 -16.11 7.60 -9.46
CA ARG A 42 -15.58 8.84 -8.86
C ARG A 42 -15.13 8.62 -7.42
N HIS A 43 -15.93 7.93 -6.60
CA HIS A 43 -15.55 7.60 -5.23
C HIS A 43 -14.26 6.77 -5.17
N MET A 44 -14.15 5.70 -5.97
CA MET A 44 -12.94 4.87 -6.03
C MET A 44 -11.71 5.66 -6.48
N THR A 45 -11.88 6.62 -7.39
CA THR A 45 -10.79 7.51 -7.78
C THR A 45 -10.28 8.35 -6.60
N TYR A 46 -11.18 8.93 -5.79
CA TYR A 46 -10.79 9.67 -4.59
C TYR A 46 -10.13 8.79 -3.52
N VAL A 47 -10.64 7.57 -3.32
CA VAL A 47 -10.04 6.59 -2.40
C VAL A 47 -8.59 6.28 -2.81
N PHE A 48 -8.33 6.00 -4.09
CA PHE A 48 -6.96 5.73 -4.56
C PHE A 48 -6.03 6.94 -4.42
N LEU A 49 -6.54 8.15 -4.67
CA LEU A 49 -5.77 9.39 -4.46
C LEU A 49 -5.40 9.59 -2.98
N ALA A 50 -6.33 9.36 -2.07
CA ALA A 50 -6.10 9.43 -0.63
C ALA A 50 -5.09 8.37 -0.16
N LEU A 51 -5.22 7.12 -0.61
CA LEU A 51 -4.25 6.06 -0.33
C LEU A 51 -2.86 6.42 -0.83
N HIS A 52 -2.76 6.95 -2.05
CA HIS A 52 -1.49 7.40 -2.60
C HIS A 52 -0.87 8.53 -1.76
N PHE A 53 -1.68 9.51 -1.35
CA PHE A 53 -1.24 10.59 -0.50
C PHE A 53 -0.73 10.10 0.86
N LEU A 54 -1.47 9.21 1.53
CA LEU A 54 -1.08 8.59 2.80
C LEU A 54 0.23 7.79 2.67
N LEU A 55 0.37 6.99 1.60
CA LEU A 55 1.61 6.28 1.30
C LEU A 55 2.79 7.25 1.14
N ARG A 56 2.59 8.36 0.43
CA ARG A 56 3.63 9.40 0.26
C ARG A 56 4.00 10.06 1.56
N LEU A 57 3.03 10.34 2.44
CA LEU A 57 3.30 10.85 3.79
C LEU A 57 4.06 9.83 4.62
N ARG A 58 3.65 8.55 4.61
CA ARG A 58 4.34 7.46 5.33
C ARG A 58 5.80 7.35 4.91
N ILE A 59 6.08 7.42 3.61
CA ILE A 59 7.45 7.40 3.08
C ILE A 59 8.24 8.64 3.51
N ARG A 60 7.62 9.82 3.55
CA ARG A 60 8.27 11.08 3.96
C ARG A 60 8.57 11.13 5.46
N TYR A 61 7.68 10.60 6.30
CA TYR A 61 7.78 10.65 7.75
C TYR A 61 8.34 9.37 8.39
N LYS A 62 8.76 8.39 7.58
CA LYS A 62 9.50 7.23 8.08
C LYS A 62 10.80 7.72 8.72
N LYS A 63 10.79 7.89 10.04
CA LYS A 63 11.94 8.28 10.85
C LYS A 63 13.08 7.31 10.51
N SER A 64 14.23 7.82 10.08
CA SER A 64 15.43 6.99 9.97
C SER A 64 15.86 6.65 11.40
N SER A 65 15.36 5.56 11.95
CA SER A 65 16.17 4.75 12.85
C SER A 65 17.39 4.37 12.03
N GLY A 66 18.47 5.15 12.20
CA GLY A 66 19.68 5.03 11.41
C GLY A 66 20.25 3.63 11.53
N LEU A 67 21.03 3.26 10.50
CA LEU A 67 21.54 1.92 10.20
C LEU A 67 20.52 1.11 9.40
N ASP A 68 20.63 1.13 8.06
CA ASP A 68 20.56 -0.08 7.22
C ASP A 68 20.37 0.21 5.71
N LEU A 69 21.19 -0.47 4.89
CA LEU A 69 20.99 -0.78 3.47
C LEU A 69 21.25 0.32 2.40
N ALA A 70 22.47 0.86 2.36
CA ALA A 70 23.04 1.41 1.13
C ALA A 70 23.55 0.26 0.22
N ALA A 71 22.67 -0.51 -0.44
CA ALA A 71 23.03 -1.33 -1.63
C ALA A 71 21.86 -2.12 -2.28
N GLY A 72 20.76 -2.42 -1.56
CA GLY A 72 19.63 -3.24 -2.06
C GLY A 72 18.35 -2.47 -2.47
N ALA A 73 18.45 -1.13 -2.55
CA ALA A 73 17.41 -0.20 -2.12
C ALA A 73 16.10 -0.11 -2.95
N HIS A 74 15.94 -0.81 -4.08
CA HIS A 74 14.75 -0.62 -4.94
C HIS A 74 13.58 -1.56 -4.62
N LEU A 75 13.86 -2.85 -4.35
CA LEU A 75 12.81 -3.84 -4.07
C LEU A 75 12.42 -3.87 -2.59
N ASP A 76 13.39 -3.60 -1.71
CA ASP A 76 13.14 -3.55 -0.26
C ASP A 76 12.33 -2.32 0.15
N ARG A 77 12.37 -1.23 -0.65
CA ARG A 77 11.67 0.01 -0.30
C ARG A 77 10.14 -0.14 -0.39
N VAL A 78 9.63 -0.88 -1.36
CA VAL A 78 8.19 -1.17 -1.46
C VAL A 78 7.80 -2.13 -0.34
N TYR A 79 8.58 -3.19 -0.15
CA TYR A 79 8.30 -4.21 0.84
C TYR A 79 8.32 -3.66 2.28
N ILE A 80 9.33 -2.87 2.64
CA ILE A 80 9.47 -2.27 3.98
C ILE A 80 8.45 -1.15 4.20
N SER A 81 8.00 -0.42 3.17
CA SER A 81 6.94 0.59 3.36
C SER A 81 5.61 -0.02 3.80
N PHE A 82 5.34 -1.26 3.40
CA PHE A 82 4.16 -2.04 3.83
C PHE A 82 4.41 -2.91 5.08
N SER A 83 5.67 -3.25 5.39
CA SER A 83 6.02 -4.16 6.49
C SER A 83 6.07 -3.52 7.89
N ILE A 84 5.74 -2.23 8.06
CA ILE A 84 5.75 -1.55 9.37
C ILE A 84 4.31 -1.40 9.91
N SER A 85 3.53 -2.49 9.89
CA SER A 85 2.36 -2.59 10.77
C SER A 85 2.51 -3.88 11.57
N PRO A 86 2.78 -3.82 12.89
CA PRO A 86 2.73 -5.01 13.72
C PRO A 86 1.28 -5.47 13.80
N ALA A 87 1.11 -6.79 13.78
CA ALA A 87 -0.15 -7.48 14.00
C ALA A 87 -0.94 -6.83 15.15
N GLN A 88 -2.20 -6.52 14.86
CA GLN A 88 -3.29 -6.73 15.81
C GLN A 88 -3.98 -8.02 15.36
#